data_AF-A0A353CCH5-F1
#
_entry.id   AF-A0A353CCH5-F1
#
_cell.length_a   1.000
_cell.length_b   1.000
_cell.length_c   1.000
_cell.angle_alpha   90.00
_cell.angle_beta   90.00
_cell.angle_gamma   90.00
#
_symmetry.space_group_name_H-M   'P 1'
#
loop_
_entity.id
_entity.type
_entity.pdbx_description
1 polymer ?
#
loop_
_entity_poly.entity_id
_entity_poly.type
_entity_poly.pdbx_seq_one_letter_code
_entity_poly.pdbx_strand_id
1 'polypeptide(L)' 'EFIAVPHTNIWKHKPGIDLDVAAIFDPFGNAVHTALEFEVFGEDVLITGAGPIGIMAAAGAQPA' A
#
# COMPACT_ATOMS: atom_id res chain seq x y z
N GLU A 1 19.49 -12.56 12.00
CA GLU A 1 19.32 -13.51 10.88
C GLU A 1 19.37 -12.75 9.56
N PHE A 2 19.74 -13.40 8.46
CA PHE A 2 19.85 -12.79 7.13
C PHE A 2 19.05 -13.59 6.10
N ILE A 3 18.53 -12.92 5.07
CA ILE A 3 17.83 -13.53 3.94
C ILE A 3 18.53 -13.12 2.64
N ALA A 4 18.64 -14.06 1.69
CA ALA A 4 19.13 -13.81 0.34
C ALA A 4 17.95 -13.77 -0.64
N VAL A 5 17.84 -12.70 -1.42
CA VAL A 5 16.79 -12.52 -2.43
C VAL A 5 17.37 -11.85 -3.69
N PRO A 6 16.77 -12.05 -4.87
CA PRO A 6 17.18 -11.36 -6.08
C PRO A 6 17.11 -9.84 -5.93
N HIS A 7 18.07 -9.11 -6.49
CA HIS A 7 18.09 -7.65 -6.47
C HIS A 7 16.80 -7.03 -7.03
N THR A 8 16.18 -7.67 -8.02
CA THR A 8 14.93 -7.23 -8.65
C THR A 8 13.74 -7.19 -7.68
N ASN A 9 13.81 -7.90 -6.57
CA ASN A 9 12.75 -7.96 -5.56
C ASN A 9 12.97 -6.94 -4.43
N ILE A 10 14.05 -6.15 -4.49
CA ILE A 10 14.39 -5.16 -3.48
C ILE A 10 13.89 -3.79 -3.91
N TRP A 11 13.11 -3.16 -3.03
CA TRP A 11 12.75 -1.75 -3.13
C TRP A 11 13.56 -0.91 -2.14
N LYS A 12 14.25 0.12 -2.63
CA LYS A 12 15.04 1.03 -1.80
C LYS A 12 14.17 2.21 -1.35
N HIS A 13 13.85 2.24 -0.06
CA HIS A 13 13.14 3.36 0.56
C HIS A 13 13.98 4.64 0.59
N LYS A 14 13.30 5.79 0.57
CA LYS A 14 13.96 7.09 0.79
C LYS A 14 14.53 7.17 2.21
N PRO A 15 15.65 7.87 2.43
CA PRO A 15 16.17 8.10 3.77
C PRO A 15 15.13 8.78 4.67
N GLY A 16 15.05 8.35 5.93
CA GLY A 16 14.16 8.95 6.93
C GLY A 16 12.73 8.37 6.98
N ILE A 17 12.38 7.39 6.14
CA ILE A 17 11.14 6.63 6.32
C ILE A 17 11.28 5.73 7.55
N ASP A 18 10.28 5.76 8.43
CA ASP A 18 10.19 4.89 9.60
C ASP A 18 10.19 3.41 9.17
N LEU A 19 10.95 2.57 9.88
CA LEU A 19 11.08 1.16 9.53
C LEU A 19 9.78 0.38 9.72
N ASP A 20 8.94 0.75 10.68
CA ASP A 20 7.64 0.10 10.89
C ASP A 20 6.68 0.43 9.73
N VAL A 21 6.78 1.64 9.19
CA VAL A 21 6.05 2.04 7.98
C VAL A 21 6.61 1.33 6.75
N ALA A 22 7.93 1.24 6.61
CA ALA A 22 8.56 0.53 5.49
C ALA A 22 8.22 -0.98 5.51
N ALA A 23 8.05 -1.57 6.69
CA ALA A 23 7.73 -2.99 6.85
C ALA A 23 6.36 -3.37 6.28
N ILE A 24 5.42 -2.42 6.17
CA ILE A 24 4.07 -2.66 5.64
C ILE A 24 3.91 -2.32 4.16
N PHE A 25 5.00 -2.04 3.44
CA PHE A 25 4.93 -1.68 2.01
C PHE A 25 4.41 -2.82 1.13
N ASP A 26 4.60 -4.08 1.52
CA ASP A 26 4.04 -5.24 0.81
C ASP A 26 2.50 -5.26 0.85
N PRO A 27 1.84 -5.28 2.03
CA PRO A 27 0.37 -5.20 2.08
C PRO A 27 -0.16 -3.83 1.63
N PHE A 28 0.60 -2.74 1.77
CA PHE A 28 0.22 -1.43 1.25
C PHE A 28 0.22 -1.41 -0.29
N GLY A 29 1.19 -2.07 -0.93
CA GLY A 29 1.24 -2.21 -2.38
C GLY A 29 -0.03 -2.86 -2.94
N ASN A 30 -0.56 -3.88 -2.26
CA ASN A 30 -1.84 -4.50 -2.61
C ASN A 30 -3.02 -3.51 -2.49
N ALA A 31 -3.05 -2.70 -1.43
CA ALA A 31 -4.09 -1.69 -1.24
C ALA A 31 -4.07 -0.63 -2.36
N VAL A 32 -2.88 -0.12 -2.70
CA VAL A 32 -2.69 0.85 -3.79
C VAL A 32 -3.06 0.24 -5.14
N HIS A 33 -2.66 -1.01 -5.39
CA HIS A 33 -3.00 -1.73 -6.62
C HIS A 33 -4.52 -1.81 -6.79
N THR A 34 -5.27 -2.18 -5.75
CA THR A 34 -6.74 -2.23 -5.80
C THR A 34 -7.37 -0.84 -5.91
N ALA A 35 -6.92 0.13 -5.12
CA ALA A 35 -7.54 1.46 -5.08
C ALA A 35 -7.35 2.25 -6.39
N LEU A 36 -6.26 2.01 -7.12
CA LEU A 36 -5.91 2.72 -8.36
C LEU A 36 -6.14 1.88 -9.62
N GLU A 37 -6.75 0.70 -9.50
CA GLU A 37 -7.13 -0.12 -10.67
C GLU A 37 -8.18 0.58 -11.54
N PHE A 38 -9.02 1.42 -10.91
CA PHE A 38 -10.06 2.21 -11.57
C PHE A 38 -9.95 3.69 -11.20
N GLU A 39 -10.61 4.54 -11.98
CA GLU A 39 -10.76 5.96 -11.64
C GLU A 39 -11.75 6.09 -10.48
N VAL A 40 -11.24 6.49 -9.31
CA VAL A 40 -12.01 6.60 -8.06
C VAL A 40 -12.19 8.05 -7.59
N PHE A 41 -11.56 9.02 -8.28
CA PHE A 41 -11.61 10.41 -7.87
C PHE A 41 -13.01 11.01 -8.08
N GLY A 42 -13.62 11.49 -7.00
CA GLY A 42 -14.96 12.08 -7.04
C GLY A 42 -16.10 11.06 -7.08
N GLU A 43 -15.79 9.77 -6.96
CA GLU A 43 -16.77 8.68 -6.95
C GLU A 43 -17.09 8.22 -5.52
N ASP A 44 -18.29 7.69 -5.33
CA ASP A 44 -18.67 7.00 -4.10
C ASP A 44 -18.15 5.55 -4.14
N VAL A 45 -17.12 5.26 -3.33
CA VAL A 45 -16.46 3.95 -3.30
C VAL A 45 -16.91 3.11 -2.11
N LEU A 46 -17.41 1.91 -2.37
CA LEU A 46 -17.73 0.91 -1.33
C LEU A 46 -16.53 -0.03 -1.09
N ILE A 47 -16.11 -0.16 0.16
CA ILE A 47 -15.10 -1.14 0.57
C ILE A 47 -15.74 -2.20 1.48
N THR A 48 -15.73 -3.46 1.03
CA THR A 48 -16.25 -4.58 1.81
C THR A 48 -15.14 -5.28 2.59
N GLY A 49 -14.93 -4.83 3.84
CA GLY A 49 -13.96 -5.41 4.77
C GLY A 49 -12.97 -4.38 5.32
N ALA A 50 -12.91 -4.25 6.64
CA ALA A 50 -12.06 -3.28 7.36
C ALA A 50 -10.78 -3.91 7.95
N GLY A 51 -10.17 -4.85 7.21
CA GLY A 51 -8.83 -5.35 7.53
C GLY A 51 -7.74 -4.33 7.17
N PRO A 52 -6.45 -4.60 7.47
CA PRO A 52 -5.36 -3.65 7.21
C PRO A 52 -5.34 -3.13 5.76
N ILE A 53 -5.45 -4.03 4.77
CA ILE A 53 -5.48 -3.65 3.35
C ILE A 53 -6.71 -2.81 3.03
N GLY A 54 -7.89 -3.18 3.54
CA GLY A 54 -9.14 -2.45 3.30
C GLY A 54 -9.11 -1.03 3.85
N ILE A 55 -8.54 -0.84 5.05
CA ILE A 55 -8.36 0.49 5.64
C ILE A 55 -7.36 1.33 4.83
N MET A 56 -6.25 0.72 4.39
CA MET A 56 -5.28 1.41 3.54
C MET A 56 -5.86 1.78 2.16
N ALA A 57 -6.68 0.92 1.57
CA ALA A 57 -7.37 1.19 0.32
C ALA A 57 -8.39 2.33 0.47
N ALA A 58 -9.09 2.38 1.61
CA ALA A 58 -9.98 3.50 1.94
C ALA A 58 -9.23 4.82 1.99
N ALA A 59 -8.06 4.85 2.63
CA ALA A 59 -7.22 6.05 2.67
C ALA A 59 -6.71 6.45 1.27
N GLY A 60 -6.37 5.48 0.42
CA GLY A 60 -5.89 5.73 -0.95
C GLY A 60 -6.97 6.19 -1.93
N ALA A 61 -8.24 5.86 -1.67
CA ALA A 61 -9.38 6.28 -2.49
C ALA A 61 -9.95 7.66 -2.08
N GLN A 62 -9.49 8.24 -0.97
CA GLN A 62 -9.94 9.56 -0.53
C GLN A 62 -9.20 10.69 -1.28
N PRO A 63 -9.88 11.81 -1.58
CA PRO A 63 -9.21 13.02 -2.07
C PRO A 63 -8.17 13.51 -1.05
N ALA A 64 -7.01 13.94 -1.54
CA ALA A 64 -5.93 14.53 -0.75
C ALA A 64 -6.24 15.94 -0.22
#